data_AF-A0A7W5SCR7-F1
#
_entry.id   AF-A0A7W5SCR7-F1
#
_cell.length_a   1.000
_cell.length_b   1.000
_cell.length_c   1.000
_cell.angle_alpha   90.00
_cell.angle_beta   90.00
_cell.angle_gamma   90.00
#
_symmetry.space_group_name_H-M   'P 1'
#
loop_
_entity.id
_entity.type
_entity.pdbx_description
1 polymer ?
#
loop_
_entity_poly.entity_id
_entity_poly.type
_entity_poly.pdbx_seq_one_letter_code
_entity_poly.pdbx_strand_id
1 'polypeptide(L)' 'MKLDLMQLLGPTRPDPVWQAERAGWRCYVFGNGCGYRAGTRLAAAWERGFAAAARSSDPMGLML' A
#
# COMPACT_ATOMS: atom_id res chain seq x y z
N MET A 1 30.54 5.35 -15.31
CA MET A 1 29.08 5.54 -15.21
C MET A 1 28.81 6.25 -13.88
N LYS A 2 28.40 7.52 -13.91
CA LYS A 2 28.18 8.33 -12.70
C LYS A 2 26.68 8.26 -12.39
N LEU A 3 26.31 7.60 -11.31
CA LEU A 3 24.92 7.47 -10.87
C LEU A 3 24.46 8.83 -10.33
N ASP A 4 23.51 9.48 -10.98
CA ASP A 4 22.93 10.74 -10.50
C ASP A 4 21.89 10.44 -9.42
N LEU A 5 22.23 10.76 -8.17
CA LEU A 5 21.36 10.57 -7.01
C LEU A 5 20.04 11.33 -7.16
N MET A 6 20.04 12.47 -7.85
CA MET A 6 18.85 13.30 -8.03
C MET A 6 17.84 12.67 -8.99
N GLN A 7 18.30 11.82 -9.93
CA GLN A 7 17.38 11.02 -10.75
C GLN A 7 16.72 9.90 -9.95
N LEU A 8 17.38 9.34 -8.94
CA LEU A 8 16.78 8.32 -8.05
C LEU A 8 15.81 8.92 -7.03
N LEU A 9 16.05 10.16 -6.62
CA LEU A 9 15.21 10.89 -5.67
C LEU A 9 14.08 11.69 -6.36
N GLY A 10 14.08 11.76 -7.68
CA GLY A 10 13.02 12.37 -8.46
C GLY A 10 11.67 11.67 -8.22
N PRO A 11 10.54 12.38 -8.40
CA PRO A 11 9.21 11.81 -8.18
C PRO A 11 9.00 10.60 -9.07
N THR A 12 9.11 9.42 -8.48
CA THR A 12 8.87 8.14 -9.15
C THR A 12 7.38 7.83 -9.08
N ARG A 13 6.84 7.24 -10.16
CA ARG A 13 5.47 6.76 -10.16
C ARG A 13 5.29 5.80 -8.97
N PRO A 14 4.32 6.03 -8.07
CA PRO A 14 4.12 5.16 -6.92
C PRO A 14 3.92 3.71 -7.38
N ASP A 15 4.64 2.78 -6.77
CA ASP A 15 4.51 1.36 -7.08
C ASP A 15 3.05 0.91 -6.87
N PRO A 16 2.38 0.38 -7.91
CA PRO A 16 0.96 0.01 -7.81
C PRO A 16 0.67 -1.04 -6.73
N VAL A 17 1.64 -1.91 -6.43
CA VAL A 17 1.50 -2.95 -5.40
C VAL A 17 1.52 -2.33 -4.01
N TRP A 18 2.50 -1.47 -3.73
CA TRP A 18 2.57 -0.69 -2.50
C TRP A 18 1.32 0.17 -2.30
N GLN A 19 0.84 0.83 -3.36
CA GLN A 19 -0.40 1.61 -3.31
C GLN A 19 -1.62 0.77 -2.94
N ALA A 20 -1.71 -0.47 -3.46
CA ALA A 20 -2.78 -1.39 -3.12
C ALA A 20 -2.68 -1.86 -1.66
N GLU A 21 -1.49 -2.20 -1.16
CA GLU A 21 -1.25 -2.52 0.26
C GLU A 21 -1.67 -1.36 1.17
N ARG A 22 -1.23 -0.14 0.84
CA ARG A 22 -1.63 1.06 1.58
C ARG A 22 -3.14 1.26 1.55
N ALA A 23 -3.79 1.07 0.41
CA ALA A 23 -5.25 1.14 0.30
C ALA A 23 -5.94 0.10 1.20
N GLY A 24 -5.41 -1.12 1.28
CA GLY A 24 -5.87 -2.17 2.20
C GLY A 24 -5.81 -1.74 3.66
N TRP A 25 -4.67 -1.17 4.06
CA TRP A 25 -4.49 -0.64 5.42
C TRP A 25 -5.52 0.45 5.74
N ARG A 26 -5.69 1.43 4.84
CA ARG A 26 -6.68 2.51 4.99
C ARG A 26 -8.11 1.98 5.08
N CYS A 27 -8.41 0.94 4.31
CA CYS A 27 -9.73 0.32 4.33
C CYS A 27 -10.02 -0.36 5.67
N TYR A 28 -9.03 -1.00 6.30
CA TYR A 28 -9.19 -1.52 7.65
C TYR A 28 -9.47 -0.40 8.66
N VAL A 29 -8.66 0.67 8.64
CA VAL A 29 -8.78 1.80 9.59
C VAL A 29 -10.12 2.53 9.45
N PHE A 30 -10.62 2.71 8.23
CA PHE A 30 -11.83 3.49 7.95
C PHE A 30 -13.08 2.65 7.64
N GLY A 31 -12.99 1.32 7.68
CA GLY A 31 -14.13 0.43 7.40
C GLY A 31 -14.59 0.40 5.94
N ASN A 32 -13.69 0.55 4.98
CA ASN A 32 -14.00 0.50 3.54
C ASN A 32 -13.72 -0.88 2.92
N GLY A 33 -14.34 -1.17 1.77
CA GLY A 33 -14.14 -2.41 1.02
C GLY A 33 -13.01 -2.36 -0.02
N CYS A 34 -12.66 -3.54 -0.56
CA CYS A 34 -11.67 -3.66 -1.63
C CYS A 34 -12.22 -3.13 -2.96
N GLY A 35 -11.48 -2.21 -3.60
CA GLY A 35 -11.81 -1.66 -4.93
C GLY A 35 -11.14 -2.39 -6.10
N TYR A 36 -10.33 -3.42 -5.85
CA TYR A 36 -9.62 -4.16 -6.89
C TYR A 36 -10.41 -5.40 -7.32
N ARG A 37 -10.28 -5.77 -8.60
CA ARG A 37 -10.88 -7.01 -9.12
C ARG A 37 -10.28 -8.22 -8.40
N ALA A 38 -11.14 -9.09 -7.87
CA ALA A 38 -10.73 -10.32 -7.20
C ALA A 38 -9.82 -11.19 -8.08
N GLY A 39 -8.86 -11.88 -7.45
CA GLY A 39 -7.87 -12.73 -8.11
C GLY A 39 -6.72 -11.96 -8.81
N THR A 40 -6.74 -10.63 -8.82
CA THR A 40 -5.62 -9.85 -9.36
C THR A 40 -4.48 -9.72 -8.35
N ARG A 41 -3.27 -9.45 -8.86
CA ARG A 41 -2.10 -9.13 -8.02
C ARG A 41 -2.36 -7.94 -7.09
N LEU A 42 -3.15 -6.95 -7.54
CA LEU A 42 -3.50 -5.78 -6.73
C LEU A 42 -4.51 -6.11 -5.64
N ALA A 43 -5.50 -6.99 -5.90
CA ALA A 43 -6.39 -7.48 -4.85
C ALA A 43 -5.62 -8.24 -3.77
N ALA A 44 -4.70 -9.13 -4.15
CA ALA A 44 -3.84 -9.83 -3.19
C ALA A 44 -2.95 -8.87 -2.38
N ALA A 45 -2.46 -7.79 -3.00
CA ALA A 45 -1.68 -6.75 -2.33
C ALA A 45 -2.54 -5.97 -1.33
N TRP A 46 -3.74 -5.57 -1.73
CA TRP A 46 -4.72 -4.94 -0.84
C TRP A 46 -5.05 -5.84 0.36
N GLU A 47 -5.30 -7.13 0.15
CA GLU A 47 -5.58 -8.09 1.23
C GLU A 47 -4.42 -8.19 2.21
N ARG A 48 -3.17 -8.21 1.73
CA ARG A 48 -1.98 -8.20 2.61
C ARG A 48 -1.95 -6.96 3.49
N GLY A 49 -2.21 -5.78 2.93
CA GLY A 49 -2.23 -4.52 3.68
C GLY A 49 -3.36 -4.46 4.71
N PHE A 50 -4.56 -4.91 4.33
CA PHE A 50 -5.70 -5.01 5.24
C PHE A 50 -5.41 -5.96 6.40
N ALA A 51 -4.88 -7.15 6.10
CA ALA A 51 -4.53 -8.14 7.11
C ALA A 51 -3.37 -7.68 8.02
N ALA A 52 -2.43 -6.91 7.49
CA ALA A 52 -1.35 -6.32 8.28
C ALA A 52 -1.90 -5.28 9.27
N ALA A 53 -2.79 -4.39 8.83
CA ALA A 53 -3.46 -3.43 9.69
C ALA A 53 -4.28 -4.13 10.80
N ALA A 54 -4.97 -5.22 10.46
CA ALA A 54 -5.72 -6.03 11.43
C ALA A 54 -4.87 -6.67 12.53
N ARG A 55 -3.58 -6.93 12.25
CA ARG A 55 -2.63 -7.46 13.24
C ARG A 55 -1.84 -6.36 13.97
N SER A 56 -2.01 -5.10 13.58
CA SER A 56 -1.30 -3.98 14.20
C SER A 56 -1.94 -3.62 15.54
N SER A 57 -1.11 -3.32 16.55
CA SER A 57 -1.56 -2.78 17.82
C SER A 57 -1.95 -1.30 17.72
N ASP A 58 -1.44 -0.59 16.71
CA ASP A 58 -1.78 0.81 16.42
C ASP A 58 -1.91 1.03 14.90
N PRO A 59 -3.02 0.56 14.30
CA PRO A 59 -3.23 0.69 12.86
C PRO A 59 -3.49 2.14 12.43
N MET A 60 -4.01 2.99 13.31
CA MET A 60 -4.27 4.40 12.99
C MET A 60 -2.99 5.24 13.06
N GLY A 61 -2.15 5.08 14.09
CA GLY A 61 -0.91 5.84 14.25
C GLY A 61 0.22 5.43 13.29
N LEU A 62 0.19 4.20 12.76
CA LEU A 62 1.18 3.71 11.78
C LEU A 62 0.75 3.91 10.31
N MET A 63 -0.37 4.59 10.07
CA MET A 63 -0.87 4.85 8.73
C MET A 63 -0.10 6.00 8.06
N LEU A 64 0.84 5.65 7.16
CA LEU A 64 1.58 6.60 6.30
C LEU A 64 0.70 7.19 5.18
#